data_AF-A0A429IRG5-F1
#
_entry.id   AF-A0A429IRG5-F1
#
_cell.length_a   1.000
_cell.length_b   1.000
_cell.length_c   1.000
_cell.angle_alpha   90.00
_cell.angle_beta   90.00
_cell.angle_gamma   90.00
#
_symmetry.space_group_name_H-M   'P 1'
#
loop_
_entity.id
_entity.type
_entity.pdbx_description
1 polymer ?
#
loop_
_entity_poly.entity_id
_entity_poly.type
_entity_poly.pdbx_seq_one_letter_code
_entity_poly.pdbx_strand_id
1 'polypeptide(L)'
;MLLQHTSGLHDLARDLPQGKDLGCTRFRHYDWAALVREAVARPAEFPPGTNYGYSNTNYLIAGLIIDRVTGHSYADEVRSRIIEPLHLRHTIVPGDKTSIPGPHAHGYLTLHGTGAHRGHAQQVDITQLNPSMAGPAGEIISTTSDMDTFLTSLTSGELLHPAEWKEMNRTVATDDPGTRYGLGLKRMQLSCGRLAVGHTGGIPGYATLAFTTPDRSHRVVLSASLADWPADLRVGGPIDKILDDAICD
;
A
#
# COMPACT_ATOMS: atom_id res chain seq x y z
N MET A 1 -1.34 9.45 -15.00
CA MET A 1 -0.85 10.38 -13.96
C MET A 1 -1.16 9.88 -12.56
N LEU A 2 -2.44 9.65 -12.20
CA LEU A 2 -2.82 9.14 -10.88
C LEU A 2 -2.05 7.87 -10.50
N LEU A 3 -2.16 6.81 -11.31
CA LEU A 3 -1.60 5.48 -11.03
C LEU A 3 -0.06 5.42 -10.92
N GLN A 4 0.65 6.44 -11.43
CA GLN A 4 2.13 6.56 -11.41
C GLN A 4 2.61 7.71 -10.50
N HIS A 5 1.72 8.29 -9.69
CA HIS A 5 2.01 9.38 -8.76
C HIS A 5 2.66 10.63 -9.39
N THR A 6 2.22 10.99 -10.59
CA THR A 6 2.67 12.22 -11.28
C THR A 6 1.55 13.26 -11.40
N SER A 7 0.59 13.27 -10.46
CA SER A 7 -0.57 14.17 -10.50
C SER A 7 -0.33 15.52 -9.83
N GLY A 8 0.60 15.58 -8.86
CA GLY A 8 0.78 16.73 -7.98
C GLY A 8 -0.28 16.85 -6.88
N LEU A 9 -1.16 15.87 -6.71
CA LEU A 9 -2.20 15.92 -5.68
C LEU A 9 -1.63 15.71 -4.28
N HIS A 10 -2.07 16.55 -3.34
CA HIS A 10 -1.75 16.39 -1.93
C HIS A 10 -2.11 15.00 -1.41
N ASP A 11 -1.24 14.41 -0.60
CA ASP A 11 -1.45 13.09 0.00
C ASP A 11 -2.30 13.19 1.27
N LEU A 12 -3.59 12.83 1.17
CA LEU A 12 -4.52 12.83 2.30
C LEU A 12 -4.08 11.96 3.48
N ALA A 13 -3.22 10.96 3.26
CA ALA A 13 -2.67 10.17 4.36
C ALA A 13 -1.82 11.00 5.33
N ARG A 14 -1.26 12.14 4.89
CA ARG A 14 -0.51 13.08 5.73
C ARG A 14 -1.39 13.84 6.71
N ASP A 15 -2.68 13.93 6.43
CA ASP A 15 -3.68 14.62 7.27
C ASP A 15 -4.35 13.65 8.28
N LEU A 16 -4.02 12.34 8.22
CA LEU A 16 -4.59 11.35 9.14
C LEU A 16 -4.04 11.53 10.57
N PRO A 17 -4.86 11.23 11.60
CA PRO A 17 -4.42 11.22 12.98
C PRO A 17 -3.19 10.33 13.19
N GLN A 18 -2.32 10.73 14.13
CA GLN A 18 -1.07 10.02 14.45
C GLN A 18 -0.98 9.75 15.95
N GLY A 19 -0.11 8.82 16.34
CA GLY A 19 0.20 8.53 17.74
C GLY A 19 -1.05 8.32 18.61
N LYS A 20 -1.17 9.09 19.68
CA LYS A 20 -2.30 8.95 20.62
C LYS A 20 -3.65 9.23 19.96
N ASP A 21 -3.70 10.22 19.05
CA ASP A 21 -4.96 10.58 18.37
C ASP A 21 -5.39 9.48 17.41
N LEU A 22 -4.44 8.86 16.70
CA LEU A 22 -4.71 7.64 15.92
C LEU A 22 -5.27 6.54 16.82
N GLY A 23 -4.62 6.28 17.95
CA GLY A 23 -5.10 5.33 18.94
C GLY A 23 -6.56 5.59 19.32
N CYS A 24 -6.93 6.83 19.63
CA CYS A 24 -8.30 7.19 20.01
C CYS A 24 -9.30 7.15 18.85
N THR A 25 -8.87 7.47 17.63
CA THR A 25 -9.76 7.67 16.46
C THR A 25 -9.74 6.51 15.47
N ARG A 26 -8.99 5.44 15.73
CA ARG A 26 -8.77 4.30 14.83
C ARG A 26 -10.02 3.58 14.31
N PHE A 27 -11.19 3.81 14.90
CA PHE A 27 -12.45 3.21 14.45
C PHE A 27 -13.30 4.13 13.57
N ARG A 28 -12.84 5.36 13.31
CA ARG A 28 -13.53 6.36 12.50
C ARG A 28 -13.68 5.88 11.05
N HIS A 29 -14.87 6.11 10.49
CA HIS A 29 -15.12 5.98 9.05
C HIS A 29 -14.58 7.20 8.28
N TYR A 30 -14.00 6.95 7.11
CA TYR A 30 -13.51 7.99 6.20
C TYR A 30 -14.30 7.96 4.88
N ASP A 31 -15.15 8.98 4.66
CA ASP A 31 -15.84 9.17 3.38
C ASP A 31 -14.88 9.78 2.36
N TRP A 32 -14.32 8.91 1.50
CA TRP A 32 -13.34 9.32 0.51
C TRP A 32 -13.89 10.23 -0.57
N ALA A 33 -15.17 10.13 -0.93
CA ALA A 33 -15.73 11.05 -1.90
C ALA A 33 -15.73 12.48 -1.35
N ALA A 34 -15.99 12.66 -0.05
CA ALA A 34 -15.87 13.95 0.61
C ALA A 34 -14.41 14.42 0.72
N LEU A 35 -13.52 13.57 1.22
CA LEU A 35 -12.11 13.94 1.44
C LEU A 35 -11.36 14.23 0.12
N VAL A 36 -11.65 13.48 -0.94
CA VAL A 36 -11.08 13.74 -2.27
C VAL A 36 -11.56 15.09 -2.81
N ARG A 37 -12.82 15.48 -2.60
CA ARG A 37 -13.31 16.82 -3.01
C ARG A 37 -12.52 17.94 -2.34
N GLU A 38 -12.13 17.75 -1.07
CA GLU A 38 -11.28 18.71 -0.36
C GLU A 38 -9.85 18.70 -0.89
N ALA A 39 -9.29 17.52 -1.16
CA ALA A 39 -7.92 17.39 -1.68
C ALA A 39 -7.73 18.03 -3.05
N VAL A 40 -8.68 17.83 -3.98
CA VAL A 40 -8.59 18.40 -5.34
C VAL A 40 -8.83 19.92 -5.37
N ALA A 41 -9.36 20.50 -4.29
CA ALA A 41 -9.50 21.94 -4.14
C ALA A 41 -8.20 22.63 -3.70
N ARG A 42 -7.21 21.87 -3.22
CA ARG A 42 -5.89 22.39 -2.84
C ARG A 42 -5.04 22.62 -4.11
N PRO A 43 -4.16 23.63 -4.12
CA PRO A 43 -3.17 23.77 -5.18
C PRO A 43 -2.33 22.49 -5.32
N ALA A 44 -2.04 22.08 -6.55
CA ALA A 44 -1.15 20.96 -6.79
C ALA A 44 0.26 21.27 -6.24
N GLU A 45 0.89 20.29 -5.59
CA GLU A 45 2.25 20.39 -5.05
C GLU A 45 3.29 20.61 -6.18
N PHE A 46 2.96 20.18 -7.39
CA PHE A 46 3.70 20.43 -8.63
C PHE A 46 2.79 20.31 -9.85
N PRO A 47 3.14 20.89 -11.02
CA PRO A 47 2.34 20.74 -12.23
C PRO A 47 2.14 19.26 -12.63
N PRO A 48 0.92 18.84 -13.02
CA PRO A 48 0.67 17.46 -13.41
C PRO A 48 1.63 16.97 -14.52
N GLY A 49 2.25 15.81 -14.29
CA GLY A 49 3.16 15.16 -15.22
C GLY A 49 4.61 15.64 -15.19
N THR A 50 4.94 16.70 -14.43
CA THR A 50 6.31 17.25 -14.42
C THR A 50 7.21 16.67 -13.33
N ASN A 51 6.64 16.06 -12.30
CA ASN A 51 7.38 15.43 -11.22
C ASN A 51 6.69 14.15 -10.71
N TYR A 52 7.39 13.43 -9.82
CA TYR A 52 6.87 12.34 -9.01
C TYR A 52 6.57 12.84 -7.59
N GLY A 53 5.50 12.33 -6.99
CA GLY A 53 5.17 12.55 -5.58
C GLY A 53 4.09 11.58 -5.12
N TYR A 54 4.47 10.61 -4.29
CA TYR A 54 3.56 9.59 -3.79
C TYR A 54 2.37 10.25 -3.08
N SER A 55 1.17 9.75 -3.37
CA SER A 55 -0.08 10.32 -2.86
C SER A 55 -1.17 9.27 -2.91
N ASN A 56 -1.70 8.91 -1.74
CA ASN A 56 -2.79 7.95 -1.59
C ASN A 56 -4.07 8.47 -2.24
N THR A 57 -4.25 9.81 -2.27
CA THR A 57 -5.34 10.49 -2.98
C THR A 57 -5.47 10.03 -4.43
N ASN A 58 -4.37 9.68 -5.10
CA ASN A 58 -4.43 9.15 -6.46
C ASN A 58 -5.19 7.84 -6.57
N TYR A 59 -4.98 6.93 -5.61
CA TYR A 59 -5.63 5.61 -5.59
C TYR A 59 -7.04 5.68 -5.02
N LEU A 60 -7.31 6.62 -4.10
CA LEU A 60 -8.68 6.96 -3.70
C LEU A 60 -9.51 7.41 -4.91
N ILE A 61 -8.97 8.31 -5.74
CA ILE A 61 -9.61 8.72 -7.00
C ILE A 61 -9.73 7.54 -7.97
N ALA A 62 -8.72 6.66 -8.06
CA ALA A 62 -8.79 5.49 -8.92
C ALA A 62 -9.96 4.56 -8.53
N GLY A 63 -10.18 4.34 -7.23
CA GLY A 63 -11.36 3.61 -6.73
C GLY A 63 -12.67 4.28 -7.15
N LEU A 64 -12.81 5.60 -6.97
CA LEU A 64 -13.99 6.34 -7.41
C LEU A 64 -14.22 6.30 -8.94
N ILE A 65 -13.14 6.25 -9.74
CA ILE A 65 -13.23 6.07 -11.19
C ILE A 65 -13.75 4.67 -11.52
N ILE A 66 -13.27 3.64 -10.84
CA ILE A 66 -13.77 2.26 -11.00
C ILE A 66 -15.27 2.22 -10.72
N ASP A 67 -15.71 2.81 -9.60
CA ASP A 67 -17.13 2.90 -9.23
C ASP A 67 -17.96 3.55 -10.34
N ARG A 68 -17.47 4.68 -10.85
CA ARG A 68 -18.21 5.48 -11.82
C ARG A 68 -18.29 4.84 -13.21
N VAL A 69 -17.24 4.13 -13.63
CA VAL A 69 -17.13 3.53 -14.96
C VAL A 69 -17.85 2.19 -15.03
N THR A 70 -17.79 1.40 -13.97
CA THR A 70 -18.37 0.04 -13.93
C THR A 70 -19.80 0.02 -13.42
N GLY A 71 -20.16 0.97 -12.55
CA GLY A 71 -21.43 0.95 -11.82
C GLY A 71 -21.43 0.02 -10.60
N HIS A 72 -20.31 -0.63 -10.28
CA HIS A 72 -20.12 -1.46 -9.09
C HIS A 72 -19.02 -0.88 -8.22
N SER A 73 -19.00 -1.20 -6.92
CA SER A 73 -17.93 -0.71 -6.05
C SER A 73 -16.57 -1.28 -6.46
N TYR A 74 -15.49 -0.55 -6.21
CA TYR A 74 -14.12 -1.02 -6.41
C TYR A 74 -13.89 -2.35 -5.67
N ALA A 75 -14.51 -2.52 -4.50
CA ALA A 75 -14.43 -3.74 -3.71
C ALA A 75 -15.03 -4.94 -4.46
N ASP A 76 -16.19 -4.74 -5.11
CA ASP A 76 -16.83 -5.77 -5.93
C ASP A 76 -16.02 -6.09 -7.20
N GLU A 77 -15.41 -5.07 -7.81
CA GLU A 77 -14.57 -5.24 -9.00
C GLU A 77 -13.26 -5.97 -8.66
N VAL A 78 -12.59 -5.62 -7.56
CA VAL A 78 -11.42 -6.37 -7.06
C VAL A 78 -11.80 -7.80 -6.71
N ARG A 79 -12.95 -7.99 -6.06
CA ARG A 79 -13.44 -9.32 -5.70
C ARG A 79 -13.69 -10.18 -6.94
N SER A 80 -14.49 -9.69 -7.88
CA SER A 80 -14.95 -10.46 -9.04
C SER A 80 -13.87 -10.66 -10.10
N ARG A 81 -12.92 -9.74 -10.24
CA ARG A 81 -11.86 -9.82 -11.26
C ARG A 81 -10.55 -10.43 -10.78
N ILE A 82 -10.28 -10.39 -9.48
CA ILE A 82 -8.99 -10.80 -8.93
C ILE A 82 -9.16 -11.88 -7.87
N ILE A 83 -9.89 -11.59 -6.78
CA ILE A 83 -9.96 -12.50 -5.62
C ILE A 83 -10.63 -13.82 -5.98
N GLU A 84 -11.80 -13.78 -6.62
CA GLU A 84 -12.57 -14.98 -6.96
C GLU A 84 -11.89 -15.81 -8.07
N PRO A 85 -11.45 -15.23 -9.21
CA PRO A 85 -10.81 -16.00 -10.28
C PRO A 85 -9.49 -16.65 -9.87
N LEU A 86 -8.68 -15.96 -9.04
CA LEU A 86 -7.43 -16.50 -8.52
C LEU A 86 -7.61 -17.35 -7.26
N HIS A 87 -8.85 -17.51 -6.79
CA HIS A 87 -9.18 -18.29 -5.60
C HIS A 87 -8.43 -17.84 -4.33
N LEU A 88 -8.23 -16.54 -4.14
CA LEU A 88 -7.53 -15.95 -2.98
C LEU A 88 -8.40 -16.06 -1.72
N ARG A 89 -8.37 -17.22 -1.05
CA ARG A 89 -9.33 -17.57 0.03
C ARG A 89 -9.21 -16.74 1.29
N HIS A 90 -8.09 -16.07 1.48
CA HIS A 90 -7.78 -15.26 2.66
C HIS A 90 -7.61 -13.78 2.33
N THR A 91 -8.08 -13.37 1.15
CA THR A 91 -8.00 -11.99 0.67
C THR A 91 -9.38 -11.35 0.67
N ILE A 92 -9.52 -10.20 1.34
CA ILE A 92 -10.77 -9.46 1.42
C ILE A 92 -10.55 -7.95 1.26
N VAL A 93 -11.59 -7.27 0.75
CA VAL A 93 -11.74 -5.82 0.81
C VAL A 93 -12.71 -5.53 1.97
N PRO A 94 -12.21 -5.13 3.16
CA PRO A 94 -13.00 -5.13 4.39
C PRO A 94 -13.97 -3.95 4.52
N GLY A 95 -13.76 -2.85 3.80
CA GLY A 95 -14.50 -1.61 4.01
C GLY A 95 -14.33 -1.10 5.44
N ASP A 96 -15.45 -0.94 6.15
CA ASP A 96 -15.47 -0.49 7.54
C ASP A 96 -15.24 -1.59 8.60
N LYS A 97 -15.08 -2.86 8.18
CA LYS A 97 -14.91 -3.96 9.13
C LYS A 97 -13.59 -3.79 9.89
N THR A 98 -13.68 -3.64 11.21
CA THR A 98 -12.52 -3.38 12.06
C THR A 98 -11.75 -4.62 12.50
N SER A 99 -12.17 -5.81 12.07
CA SER A 99 -11.62 -7.09 12.52
C SER A 99 -10.95 -7.82 11.37
N ILE A 100 -9.86 -8.52 11.69
CA ILE A 100 -9.16 -9.40 10.75
C ILE A 100 -9.71 -10.81 10.93
N PRO A 101 -10.24 -11.46 9.88
CA PRO A 101 -10.78 -12.81 9.98
C PRO A 101 -9.66 -13.86 10.10
N GLY A 102 -9.94 -14.96 10.79
CA GLY A 102 -9.02 -16.11 10.89
C GLY A 102 -7.77 -15.82 11.75
N PRO A 103 -6.76 -16.71 11.72
CA PRO A 103 -5.49 -16.49 12.42
C PRO A 103 -4.72 -15.30 11.84
N HIS A 104 -4.27 -14.38 12.70
CA HIS A 104 -3.50 -13.20 12.30
C HIS A 104 -2.53 -12.76 13.40
N ALA A 105 -1.46 -12.07 12.98
CA ALA A 105 -0.58 -11.39 13.92
C ALA A 105 -1.26 -10.12 14.46
N HIS A 106 -0.97 -9.81 15.72
CA HIS A 106 -1.38 -8.54 16.32
C HIS A 106 -0.57 -7.38 15.74
N GLY A 107 -1.22 -6.25 15.50
CA GLY A 107 -0.60 -5.00 15.04
C GLY A 107 -0.40 -4.05 16.22
N TYR A 108 0.72 -3.34 16.25
CA TYR A 108 1.08 -2.49 17.40
C TYR A 108 1.31 -1.03 17.00
N LEU A 109 1.14 -0.13 17.97
CA LEU A 109 1.48 1.28 17.87
C LEU A 109 2.32 1.70 19.07
N THR A 110 3.46 2.35 18.84
CA THR A 110 4.32 2.90 19.87
C THR A 110 3.85 4.30 20.17
N LEU A 111 3.37 4.49 21.38
CA LEU A 111 3.07 5.80 21.92
C LEU A 111 4.29 6.30 22.70
N HIS A 112 4.86 7.40 22.23
CA HIS A 112 5.93 8.09 22.95
C HIS A 112 5.35 9.05 23.99
N GLY A 113 5.86 8.95 25.23
CA GLY A 113 5.45 9.82 26.32
C GLY A 113 5.89 11.27 26.08
N THR A 114 5.05 12.21 26.50
CA THR A 114 5.33 13.65 26.47
C THR A 114 5.43 14.21 27.90
N GLY A 115 5.98 15.42 28.05
CA GLY A 115 6.12 16.06 29.37
C GLY A 115 6.93 15.22 30.35
N ALA A 116 6.34 14.90 31.52
CA ALA A 116 6.98 14.10 32.56
C ALA A 116 7.30 12.65 32.14
N HIS A 117 6.72 12.17 31.02
CA HIS A 117 6.98 10.83 30.48
C HIS A 117 7.89 10.85 29.24
N ARG A 118 8.56 11.97 28.97
CA ARG A 118 9.49 12.07 27.84
C ARG A 118 10.59 11.02 27.93
N GLY A 119 10.78 10.24 26.86
CA GLY A 119 11.73 9.13 26.81
C GLY A 119 11.12 7.76 27.12
N HIS A 120 9.86 7.69 27.58
CA HIS A 120 9.12 6.43 27.67
C HIS A 120 8.41 6.13 26.35
N ALA A 121 8.31 4.84 26.02
CA ALA A 121 7.56 4.32 24.88
C ALA A 121 6.67 3.17 25.37
N GLN A 122 5.42 3.15 24.92
CA GLN A 122 4.46 2.07 25.20
C GLN A 122 3.93 1.51 23.89
N GLN A 123 4.03 0.19 23.73
CA GLN A 123 3.33 -0.52 22.66
C GLN A 123 1.86 -0.71 23.03
N VAL A 124 0.98 -0.33 22.12
CA VAL A 124 -0.47 -0.47 22.23
C VAL A 124 -0.93 -1.36 21.09
N ASP A 125 -1.71 -2.38 21.41
CA ASP A 125 -2.36 -3.23 20.41
C ASP A 125 -3.42 -2.42 19.65
N ILE A 126 -3.22 -2.29 18.34
CA ILE A 126 -4.13 -1.62 17.40
C ILE A 126 -4.54 -2.57 16.26
N THR A 127 -4.52 -3.88 16.51
CA THR A 127 -4.94 -4.93 15.55
C THR A 127 -6.31 -4.62 14.95
N GLN A 128 -7.20 -4.06 15.76
CA GLN A 128 -8.49 -3.56 15.30
C GLN A 128 -8.42 -2.06 15.02
N LEU A 129 -8.60 -1.71 13.76
CA LEU A 129 -8.78 -0.36 13.22
C LEU A 129 -9.75 -0.42 12.05
N ASN A 130 -10.37 0.71 11.68
CA ASN A 130 -11.23 0.82 10.52
C ASN A 130 -10.37 1.07 9.25
N PRO A 131 -10.27 0.10 8.33
CA PRO A 131 -9.40 0.20 7.15
C PRO A 131 -9.89 1.23 6.12
N SER A 132 -11.11 1.76 6.28
CA SER A 132 -11.56 2.90 5.48
C SER A 132 -10.60 4.08 5.58
N MET A 133 -9.71 4.18 6.60
CA MET A 133 -8.64 5.19 6.65
C MET A 133 -7.60 5.09 5.53
N ALA A 134 -7.52 3.98 4.80
CA ALA A 134 -6.72 3.81 3.59
C ALA A 134 -7.59 3.63 2.32
N GLY A 135 -8.76 2.99 2.45
CA GLY A 135 -9.66 2.74 1.33
C GLY A 135 -8.97 2.01 0.15
N PRO A 136 -9.32 2.34 -1.10
CA PRO A 136 -8.68 1.77 -2.30
C PRO A 136 -7.16 1.90 -2.37
N ALA A 137 -6.55 2.78 -1.56
CA ALA A 137 -5.10 2.96 -1.51
C ALA A 137 -4.38 1.93 -0.59
N GLY A 138 -5.09 1.19 0.26
CA GLY A 138 -4.42 0.27 1.19
C GLY A 138 -5.27 -0.54 2.17
N GLU A 139 -6.59 -0.72 1.96
CA GLU A 139 -7.46 -1.40 2.93
C GLU A 139 -7.42 -2.94 2.88
N ILE A 140 -6.85 -3.54 1.83
CA ILE A 140 -6.96 -4.98 1.57
C ILE A 140 -6.22 -5.78 2.65
N ILE A 141 -6.91 -6.80 3.17
CA ILE A 141 -6.33 -7.82 4.05
C ILE A 141 -6.04 -9.04 3.18
N SER A 142 -4.85 -9.64 3.35
CA SER A 142 -4.45 -10.85 2.62
C SER A 142 -3.46 -11.69 3.45
N THR A 143 -2.98 -12.78 2.87
CA THR A 143 -1.89 -13.62 3.39
C THR A 143 -0.70 -13.58 2.44
N THR A 144 0.49 -13.95 2.92
CA THR A 144 1.68 -14.03 2.07
C THR A 144 1.49 -15.02 0.91
N SER A 145 0.76 -16.13 1.13
CA SER A 145 0.44 -17.12 0.10
C SER A 145 -0.49 -16.57 -0.99
N ASP A 146 -1.55 -15.86 -0.60
CA ASP A 146 -2.48 -15.25 -1.56
C ASP A 146 -1.79 -14.12 -2.34
N MET A 147 -0.96 -13.31 -1.67
CA MET A 147 -0.17 -12.26 -2.30
C MET A 147 0.88 -12.83 -3.28
N ASP A 148 1.50 -13.96 -2.97
CA ASP A 148 2.40 -14.67 -3.90
C ASP A 148 1.66 -15.15 -5.15
N THR A 149 0.45 -15.69 -4.96
CA THR A 149 -0.45 -16.10 -6.06
C THR A 149 -0.82 -14.91 -6.94
N PHE A 150 -1.29 -13.81 -6.33
CA PHE A 150 -1.62 -12.57 -7.05
C PHE A 150 -0.43 -12.05 -7.85
N LEU A 151 0.75 -11.94 -7.23
CA LEU A 151 1.94 -11.42 -7.90
C LEU A 151 2.40 -12.32 -9.05
N THR A 152 2.28 -13.64 -8.89
CA THR A 152 2.59 -14.61 -9.94
C THR A 152 1.62 -14.50 -11.12
N SER A 153 0.31 -14.45 -10.87
CA SER A 153 -0.71 -14.30 -11.91
C SER A 153 -0.59 -12.95 -12.64
N LEU A 154 -0.31 -11.87 -11.92
CA LEU A 154 -0.08 -10.56 -12.52
C LEU A 154 1.14 -10.56 -13.44
N THR A 155 2.28 -11.05 -12.96
CA THR A 155 3.56 -11.00 -13.70
C THR A 155 3.67 -12.05 -14.80
N SER A 156 2.83 -13.09 -14.77
CA SER A 156 2.72 -14.08 -15.85
C SER A 156 1.87 -13.62 -17.05
N GLY A 157 1.11 -12.53 -16.89
CA GLY A 157 0.16 -12.06 -17.91
C GLY A 157 -1.20 -12.74 -17.86
N GLU A 158 -1.53 -13.45 -16.77
CA GLU A 158 -2.86 -14.06 -16.57
C GLU A 158 -3.94 -13.01 -16.32
N LEU A 159 -3.58 -11.90 -15.66
CA LEU A 159 -4.54 -10.84 -15.28
C LEU A 159 -4.68 -9.71 -16.30
N LEU A 160 -3.67 -9.49 -17.14
CA LEU A 160 -3.59 -8.34 -18.05
C LEU A 160 -3.14 -8.79 -19.42
N HIS A 161 -3.73 -8.24 -20.49
CA HIS A 161 -3.19 -8.49 -21.82
C HIS A 161 -1.81 -7.82 -21.95
N PRO A 162 -1.00 -8.23 -22.95
CA PRO A 162 0.37 -7.73 -23.08
C PRO A 162 0.49 -6.21 -23.20
N ALA A 163 -0.53 -5.54 -23.75
CA ALA A 163 -0.55 -4.08 -23.89
C ALA A 163 -0.74 -3.38 -22.53
N GLU A 164 -1.68 -3.82 -21.70
CA GLU A 164 -1.87 -3.26 -20.36
C GLU A 164 -0.68 -3.58 -19.46
N TRP A 165 -0.11 -4.78 -19.55
CA TRP A 165 1.12 -5.12 -18.82
C TRP A 165 2.29 -4.21 -19.21
N LYS A 166 2.44 -3.92 -20.52
CA LYS A 166 3.47 -2.98 -21.00
C LYS A 166 3.28 -1.58 -20.42
N GLU A 167 2.05 -1.07 -20.38
CA GLU A 167 1.75 0.23 -19.77
C GLU A 167 1.96 0.23 -18.25
N MET A 168 1.53 -0.84 -17.55
CA MET A 168 1.76 -0.99 -16.10
C MET A 168 3.25 -0.92 -15.74
N ASN A 169 4.11 -1.38 -16.65
CA ASN A 169 5.55 -1.42 -16.48
C ASN A 169 6.31 -0.21 -17.05
N ARG A 170 5.61 0.74 -17.68
CA ARG A 170 6.21 2.00 -18.11
C ARG A 170 6.39 2.89 -16.88
N THR A 171 7.64 3.07 -16.46
CA THR A 171 7.94 3.71 -15.16
C THR A 171 8.45 5.13 -15.28
N VAL A 172 8.29 5.89 -14.19
CA VAL A 172 8.95 7.17 -13.91
C VAL A 172 9.98 7.02 -12.80
N ALA A 173 10.95 7.93 -12.72
CA ALA A 173 11.87 7.97 -11.58
C ALA A 173 11.11 8.40 -10.31
N THR A 174 11.54 7.89 -9.15
CA THR A 174 11.05 8.33 -7.84
C THR A 174 12.12 9.15 -7.12
N ASP A 175 11.77 9.70 -5.95
CA ASP A 175 12.73 10.40 -5.09
C ASP A 175 13.73 9.44 -4.41
N ASP A 176 13.45 8.14 -4.44
CA ASP A 176 14.32 7.08 -3.91
C ASP A 176 15.27 6.55 -5.01
N PRO A 177 16.59 6.74 -4.90
CA PRO A 177 17.55 6.27 -5.89
C PRO A 177 17.47 4.76 -6.12
N GLY A 178 17.42 4.35 -7.39
CA GLY A 178 17.28 2.94 -7.76
C GLY A 178 15.83 2.43 -7.76
N THR A 179 14.89 3.24 -7.28
CA THR A 179 13.45 2.94 -7.33
C THR A 179 12.77 3.73 -8.45
N ARG A 180 11.99 3.02 -9.27
CA ARG A 180 11.12 3.58 -10.30
C ARG A 180 9.68 3.12 -10.09
N TYR A 181 8.70 3.90 -10.51
CA TYR A 181 7.28 3.62 -10.25
C TYR A 181 6.47 3.55 -11.56
N GLY A 182 5.70 2.47 -11.74
CA GLY A 182 4.82 2.21 -12.88
C GLY A 182 3.37 2.54 -12.57
N LEU A 183 2.42 1.74 -13.06
CA LEU A 183 1.02 1.86 -12.64
C LEU A 183 0.78 0.91 -11.46
N GLY A 184 1.01 1.38 -10.24
CA GLY A 184 0.78 0.61 -9.01
C GLY A 184 1.84 -0.43 -8.67
N LEU A 185 2.98 -0.39 -9.36
CA LEU A 185 4.13 -1.25 -9.09
C LEU A 185 5.40 -0.43 -8.99
N LYS A 186 6.24 -0.76 -8.02
CA LYS A 186 7.63 -0.34 -7.92
C LYS A 186 8.52 -1.27 -8.74
N ARG A 187 9.61 -0.69 -9.24
CA ARG A 187 10.77 -1.37 -9.80
C ARG A 187 12.00 -0.94 -9.00
N MET A 188 12.59 -1.86 -8.26
CA MET A 188 13.73 -1.60 -7.38
C MET A 188 14.98 -2.28 -7.94
N GLN A 189 16.03 -1.50 -8.17
CA GLN A 189 17.35 -2.01 -8.48
C GLN A 189 18.01 -2.49 -7.17
N LEU A 190 18.34 -3.77 -7.10
CA LEU A 190 18.98 -4.39 -5.93
C LEU A 190 20.51 -4.26 -6.01
N SER A 191 21.18 -4.50 -4.89
CA SER A 191 22.64 -4.36 -4.73
C SER A 191 23.44 -5.23 -5.72
N CYS A 192 22.94 -6.43 -6.04
CA CYS A 192 23.53 -7.34 -7.02
C CYS A 192 23.21 -6.98 -8.49
N GLY A 193 22.55 -5.84 -8.74
CA GLY A 193 22.18 -5.38 -10.08
C GLY A 193 20.91 -6.02 -10.64
N ARG A 194 20.30 -6.99 -9.94
CA ARG A 194 18.99 -7.55 -10.30
C ARG A 194 17.87 -6.52 -10.09
N LEU A 195 16.77 -6.71 -10.80
CA LEU A 195 15.57 -5.89 -10.65
C LEU A 195 14.51 -6.67 -9.88
N ALA A 196 13.86 -6.03 -8.93
CA ALA A 196 12.65 -6.51 -8.28
C ALA A 196 11.43 -5.67 -8.75
N VAL A 197 10.31 -6.32 -9.00
CA VAL A 197 9.03 -5.71 -9.41
C VAL A 197 7.95 -6.12 -8.43
N GLY A 198 7.19 -5.15 -7.91
CA GLY A 198 6.27 -5.43 -6.80
C GLY A 198 5.78 -4.17 -6.12
N HIS A 199 5.41 -4.27 -4.84
CA HIS A 199 5.01 -3.12 -4.05
C HIS A 199 5.29 -3.32 -2.55
N THR A 200 5.54 -2.22 -1.85
CA THR A 200 5.60 -2.15 -0.38
C THR A 200 4.25 -1.73 0.17
N GLY A 201 3.83 -2.23 1.33
CA GLY A 201 2.59 -1.82 1.98
C GLY A 201 2.85 -1.32 3.39
N GLY A 202 2.00 -0.39 3.82
CA GLY A 202 2.04 0.15 5.17
C GLY A 202 0.66 0.63 5.57
N ILE A 203 0.23 0.21 6.75
CA ILE A 203 -0.93 0.71 7.48
C ILE A 203 -0.58 0.63 8.98
N PRO A 204 -1.18 1.43 9.89
CA PRO A 204 -0.84 1.32 11.30
C PRO A 204 -0.83 -0.13 11.81
N GLY A 205 0.29 -0.53 12.43
CA GLY A 205 0.49 -1.88 12.97
C GLY A 205 1.11 -2.89 12.01
N TYR A 206 1.20 -2.60 10.71
CA TYR A 206 1.65 -3.57 9.71
C TYR A 206 2.51 -2.94 8.61
N ALA A 207 3.62 -3.59 8.28
CA ALA A 207 4.35 -3.34 7.04
C ALA A 207 4.45 -4.63 6.22
N THR A 208 4.40 -4.48 4.91
CA THR A 208 4.43 -5.60 3.98
C THR A 208 5.31 -5.31 2.78
N LEU A 209 5.79 -6.36 2.13
CA LEU A 209 6.28 -6.26 0.76
C LEU A 209 5.90 -7.51 -0.03
N ALA A 210 5.79 -7.34 -1.34
CA ALA A 210 5.60 -8.44 -2.28
C ALA A 210 6.34 -8.08 -3.58
N PHE A 211 7.41 -8.81 -3.88
CA PHE A 211 8.28 -8.55 -5.02
C PHE A 211 8.72 -9.84 -5.73
N THR A 212 8.91 -9.74 -7.03
CA THR A 212 9.46 -10.80 -7.89
C THR A 212 10.53 -10.25 -8.81
N THR A 213 11.49 -11.08 -9.21
CA THR A 213 12.33 -10.74 -10.37
C THR A 213 11.48 -10.78 -11.67
N PRO A 214 11.82 -10.01 -12.72
CA PRO A 214 11.09 -10.02 -13.99
C PRO A 214 11.01 -11.39 -14.66
N ASP A 215 12.04 -12.22 -14.49
CA ASP A 215 12.08 -13.61 -14.97
C ASP A 215 11.31 -14.58 -14.07
N ARG A 216 10.81 -14.11 -12.92
CA ARG A 216 10.09 -14.85 -11.88
C ARG A 216 10.88 -15.98 -11.23
N SER A 217 12.21 -15.95 -11.35
CA SER A 217 13.09 -16.93 -10.71
C SER A 217 13.13 -16.78 -9.18
N HIS A 218 12.90 -15.57 -8.65
CA HIS A 218 12.89 -15.29 -7.23
C HIS A 218 11.66 -14.46 -6.87
N ARG A 219 11.03 -14.77 -5.73
CA ARG A 219 9.88 -14.04 -5.18
C ARG A 219 10.01 -13.94 -3.68
N VAL A 220 9.67 -12.78 -3.13
CA VAL A 220 9.68 -12.50 -1.70
C VAL A 220 8.37 -11.82 -1.34
N VAL A 221 7.64 -12.42 -0.41
CA VAL A 221 6.43 -11.83 0.18
C VAL A 221 6.57 -11.87 1.69
N LEU A 222 6.43 -10.71 2.32
CA LEU A 222 6.67 -10.52 3.74
C LEU A 222 5.55 -9.67 4.34
N SER A 223 5.15 -10.02 5.56
CA SER A 223 4.32 -9.22 6.44
C SER A 223 4.96 -9.19 7.82
N ALA A 224 5.09 -7.98 8.38
CA ALA A 224 5.62 -7.75 9.72
C ALA A 224 4.64 -6.90 10.52
N SER A 225 4.36 -7.34 11.74
CA SER A 225 3.70 -6.51 12.75
C SER A 225 4.70 -5.48 13.24
N LEU A 226 4.43 -4.21 12.94
CA LEU A 226 5.28 -3.11 13.39
C LEU A 226 4.64 -2.39 14.55
N ALA A 227 5.46 -1.72 15.33
CA ALA A 227 5.00 -0.81 16.38
C ALA A 227 4.99 0.65 15.93
N ASP A 228 5.66 1.04 14.84
CA ASP A 228 5.82 2.48 14.52
C ASP A 228 5.05 2.88 13.24
N TRP A 229 4.22 3.93 13.35
CA TRP A 229 3.49 4.54 12.23
C TRP A 229 3.55 6.09 12.28
N PRO A 230 3.86 6.80 11.16
CA PRO A 230 4.35 6.25 9.90
C PRO A 230 5.62 5.43 10.12
N ALA A 231 5.85 4.44 9.25
CA ALA A 231 6.95 3.49 9.42
C ALA A 231 8.26 4.21 9.75
N ASP A 232 8.85 3.90 10.91
CA ASP A 232 10.18 4.37 11.26
C ASP A 232 11.15 3.92 10.15
N LEU A 233 11.99 4.82 9.65
CA LEU A 233 13.03 4.52 8.66
C LEU A 233 13.95 3.38 9.14
N ARG A 234 14.08 3.20 10.46
CA ARG A 234 14.78 2.07 11.09
C ARG A 234 14.12 0.72 10.86
N VAL A 235 12.87 0.69 10.45
CA VAL A 235 12.10 -0.53 10.14
C VAL A 235 11.95 -0.73 8.64
N GLY A 236 11.81 0.34 7.85
CA GLY A 236 11.86 0.28 6.39
C GLY A 236 13.19 -0.29 5.87
N GLY A 237 14.31 0.20 6.39
CA GLY A 237 15.65 -0.24 5.96
C GLY A 237 15.91 -1.75 6.13
N PRO A 238 15.60 -2.37 7.28
CA PRO A 238 15.69 -3.82 7.44
C PRO A 238 14.76 -4.62 6.53
N ILE A 239 13.54 -4.15 6.28
CA ILE A 239 12.60 -4.83 5.37
C ILE A 239 13.14 -4.81 3.93
N ASP A 240 13.66 -3.68 3.48
CA ASP A 240 14.30 -3.58 2.15
C ASP A 240 15.58 -4.42 2.07
N LYS A 241 16.35 -4.51 3.17
CA LYS A 241 17.51 -5.40 3.26
C LYS A 241 17.13 -6.87 3.12
N ILE A 242 16.02 -7.32 3.72
CA ILE A 242 15.55 -8.70 3.58
C ILE A 242 15.25 -9.02 2.10
N LEU A 243 14.63 -8.07 1.38
CA LEU A 243 14.38 -8.24 -0.05
C LEU A 243 15.69 -8.37 -0.85
N ASP A 244 16.67 -7.51 -0.56
CA ASP A 244 17.97 -7.51 -1.22
C ASP A 244 18.69 -8.84 -0.98
N ASP A 245 18.89 -9.21 0.29
CA ASP A 245 19.57 -10.45 0.68
C ASP A 245 18.88 -11.69 0.06
N ALA A 246 17.54 -11.77 0.11
CA ALA A 246 16.79 -12.93 -0.38
C ALA A 246 16.80 -13.11 -1.92
N ILE A 247 17.08 -12.07 -2.70
CA ILE A 247 17.14 -12.14 -4.18
C ILE A 247 18.59 -12.14 -4.69
N CYS A 248 19.53 -11.59 -3.93
CA CYS A 248 20.91 -11.42 -4.32
C CYS A 248 21.87 -12.52 -3.81
N ASP A 249 21.48 -13.28 -2.77
CA ASP A 249 22.18 -14.50 -2.35
C ASP A 249 22.01 -15.65 -3.36
#